data_AF-A0A2J8UBP1-F1
#
_entry.id   AF-A0A2J8UBP1-F1
#
_cell.length_a   1.000
_cell.length_b   1.000
_cell.length_c   1.000
_cell.angle_alpha   90.00
_cell.angle_beta   90.00
_cell.angle_gamma   90.00
#
_symmetry.space_group_name_H-M   'P 1'
#
loop_
_entity.id
_entity.type
_entity.pdbx_description
1 polymer ?
#
loop_
_entity_poly.entity_id
_entity_poly.type
_entity_poly.pdbx_seq_one_letter_code
_entity_poly.pdbx_strand_id
1 'polypeptide(L)'
;TQPKEKTILSKRRCQKAKTKENVEDGRASIYQSVVTNTSKEMSCFSDFPMPEDFPNFLHNSKLLEYFRIFAKKFDLLKYIQFQTTVLSVRKCPDFSSSGQWKVVTQSNGKEQSAVFDAVMVCSGHHILPHIPLKSFPGFYQHQAWHLGLEPYL
;
A
#
# COMPACT_ATOMS: atom_id res chain seq x y z
N THR A 1 -5.39 -31.48 -14.76
CA THR A 1 -4.86 -30.86 -13.51
C THR A 1 -5.19 -29.39 -13.57
N GLN A 2 -6.08 -28.86 -12.71
CA GLN A 2 -6.50 -27.46 -12.80
C GLN A 2 -5.39 -26.51 -12.31
N PRO A 3 -5.24 -25.31 -12.90
CA PRO A 3 -4.21 -24.36 -12.49
C PRO A 3 -4.55 -23.76 -11.13
N LYS A 4 -3.64 -23.90 -10.16
CA LYS A 4 -3.79 -23.31 -8.83
C LYS A 4 -3.72 -21.78 -8.93
N GLU A 5 -4.84 -21.09 -8.73
CA GLU A 5 -4.91 -19.62 -8.79
C GLU A 5 -4.09 -18.98 -7.66
N LYS A 6 -2.92 -18.43 -8.02
CA LYS A 6 -2.11 -17.59 -7.13
C LYS A 6 -2.65 -16.15 -7.11
N THR A 7 -3.80 -15.95 -6.48
CA THR A 7 -4.40 -14.60 -6.37
C THR A 7 -3.63 -13.75 -5.36
N ILE A 8 -2.90 -12.74 -5.85
CA ILE A 8 -2.12 -11.82 -5.00
C ILE A 8 -3.05 -10.75 -4.44
N LEU A 9 -3.77 -11.09 -3.36
CA LEU A 9 -4.65 -10.19 -2.62
C LEU A 9 -3.88 -9.18 -1.75
N SER A 10 -3.19 -8.24 -2.40
CA SER A 10 -3.22 -6.80 -2.08
C SER A 10 -2.03 -6.04 -2.68
N LYS A 11 -2.27 -5.33 -3.79
CA LYS A 11 -1.59 -4.06 -4.08
C LYS A 11 -2.64 -2.98 -4.24
N ARG A 12 -2.93 -2.24 -3.16
CA ARG A 12 -3.87 -1.11 -3.18
C ARG A 12 -3.21 0.10 -3.88
N ARG A 13 -3.15 0.00 -5.21
CA ARG A 13 -2.91 0.95 -6.33
C ARG A 13 -1.85 2.07 -6.26
N CYS A 14 -1.63 2.71 -5.10
CA CYS A 14 -1.26 4.14 -4.99
C CYS A 14 -2.32 5.06 -5.66
N GLN A 15 -2.25 6.38 -5.43
CA GLN A 15 -2.92 7.42 -6.23
C GLN A 15 -1.85 8.46 -6.61
N LYS A 16 -1.91 9.04 -7.82
CA LYS A 16 -1.11 10.24 -8.14
C LYS A 16 -1.79 11.42 -7.48
N ALA A 17 -1.14 12.09 -6.52
CA ALA A 17 -1.63 13.33 -5.97
C ALA A 17 -1.69 14.42 -7.05
N LYS A 18 -2.85 15.03 -7.23
CA LYS A 18 -3.04 16.31 -7.93
C LYS A 18 -3.52 17.33 -6.89
N THR A 19 -2.60 18.11 -6.35
CA THR A 19 -2.80 19.42 -5.67
C THR A 19 -3.84 19.54 -4.55
N LYS A 20 -4.47 18.44 -4.11
CA LYS A 20 -5.21 18.32 -2.84
C LYS A 20 -4.77 17.05 -2.15
N GLU A 21 -4.26 17.17 -0.94
CA GLU A 21 -3.86 16.03 -0.11
C GLU A 21 -5.09 15.32 0.47
N ASN A 22 -5.76 14.52 -0.37
CA ASN A 22 -6.79 13.60 0.09
C ASN A 22 -6.13 12.42 0.80
N VAL A 23 -5.96 12.54 2.12
CA VAL A 23 -5.50 11.44 2.97
C VAL A 23 -6.60 10.38 3.02
N GLU A 24 -6.36 9.23 2.39
CA GLU A 24 -7.26 8.08 2.46
C GLU A 24 -6.91 7.20 3.66
N ASP A 25 -7.88 6.97 4.54
CA ASP A 25 -7.71 6.08 5.70
C ASP A 25 -7.35 4.64 5.27
N GLY A 26 -6.54 3.97 6.09
CA GLY A 26 -5.99 2.64 5.78
C GLY A 26 -4.97 2.61 4.65
N ARG A 27 -4.38 3.76 4.24
CA ARG A 27 -3.31 3.83 3.22
C ARG A 27 -2.15 4.71 3.70
N ALA A 28 -0.93 4.31 3.34
CA ALA A 28 0.24 5.13 3.57
C ALA A 28 0.20 6.37 2.67
N SER A 29 0.35 7.57 3.27
CA SER A 29 0.52 8.82 2.54
C SER A 29 2.00 9.18 2.42
N ILE A 30 2.35 9.91 1.36
CA ILE A 30 3.71 10.42 1.13
C ILE A 30 3.63 11.88 0.69
N TYR A 31 4.58 12.70 1.14
CA TYR A 31 4.69 14.08 0.66
C TYR A 31 5.05 14.11 -0.83
N GLN A 32 4.62 15.17 -1.52
CA GLN A 32 4.80 15.30 -2.96
C GLN A 32 6.27 15.22 -3.38
N SER A 33 7.18 15.82 -2.60
CA SER A 33 8.63 15.97 -2.88
C SER A 33 9.50 14.78 -2.47
N VAL A 34 8.91 13.65 -2.04
CA VAL A 34 9.68 12.49 -1.55
C VAL A 34 10.60 11.92 -2.63
N VAL A 35 11.88 11.80 -2.27
CA VAL A 35 12.95 11.13 -3.03
C VAL A 35 13.43 9.91 -2.23
N THR A 36 13.86 8.83 -2.89
CA THR A 36 14.43 7.67 -2.21
C THR A 36 15.71 8.05 -1.45
N ASN A 37 15.85 7.54 -0.23
CA ASN A 37 17.08 7.66 0.57
C ASN A 37 18.11 6.56 0.25
N THR A 38 17.72 5.56 -0.54
CA THR A 38 18.58 4.48 -1.05
C THR A 38 18.82 4.64 -2.55
N SER A 39 19.99 4.18 -3.00
CA SER A 39 20.40 4.19 -4.41
C SER A 39 19.56 3.24 -5.26
N LYS A 40 19.32 3.56 -6.54
CA LYS A 40 18.59 2.72 -7.50
C LYS A 40 19.18 1.30 -7.61
N GLU A 41 20.50 1.18 -7.58
CA GLU A 41 21.21 -0.11 -7.66
C GLU A 41 20.98 -0.98 -6.41
N MET A 42 20.77 -0.35 -5.25
CA MET A 42 20.55 -1.02 -3.95
C MET A 42 19.06 -1.28 -3.65
N SER A 43 18.15 -0.79 -4.49
CA SER A 43 16.69 -0.80 -4.27
C SER A 43 15.88 -1.40 -5.43
N CYS A 44 16.56 -1.92 -6.46
CA CYS A 44 15.95 -2.70 -7.51
C CYS A 44 15.57 -4.12 -7.04
N PHE A 45 14.73 -4.82 -7.80
CA PHE A 45 14.56 -6.26 -7.66
C PHE A 45 15.80 -6.97 -8.22
N SER A 46 16.21 -8.07 -7.57
CA SER A 46 17.47 -8.78 -7.84
C SER A 46 17.66 -9.26 -9.28
N ASP A 47 16.57 -9.52 -10.00
CA ASP A 47 16.51 -9.99 -11.39
C ASP A 47 16.01 -8.90 -12.37
N PHE A 48 15.78 -7.67 -11.88
CA PHE A 48 15.22 -6.58 -12.66
C PHE A 48 15.82 -5.22 -12.25
N PRO A 49 17.00 -4.84 -12.79
CA PRO A 49 17.62 -3.55 -12.50
C PRO A 49 16.73 -2.37 -12.93
N MET A 50 16.96 -1.21 -12.33
CA MET A 50 16.30 0.02 -12.77
C MET A 50 16.90 0.53 -14.10
N PRO A 51 16.15 1.29 -14.92
CA PRO A 51 16.68 1.84 -16.16
C PRO A 51 17.94 2.70 -15.98
N GLU A 52 18.82 2.70 -16.98
CA GLU A 52 20.08 3.46 -16.93
C GLU A 52 19.86 4.97 -16.83
N ASP A 53 18.84 5.51 -17.52
CA ASP A 53 18.46 6.92 -17.53
C ASP A 53 17.86 7.42 -16.20
N PHE A 54 17.53 6.52 -15.27
CA PHE A 54 16.98 6.90 -13.98
C PHE A 54 18.09 7.46 -13.06
N PRO A 55 17.82 8.53 -12.30
CA PRO A 55 18.78 9.06 -11.33
C PRO A 55 19.04 8.07 -10.20
N ASN A 56 20.24 8.13 -9.59
CA ASN A 56 20.62 7.27 -8.46
C ASN A 56 19.65 7.37 -7.28
N PHE A 57 19.07 8.55 -7.03
CA PHE A 57 18.02 8.76 -6.04
C PHE A 57 16.75 9.24 -6.74
N LEU A 58 15.63 8.58 -6.45
CA LEU A 58 14.43 8.61 -7.29
C LEU A 58 13.32 9.41 -6.64
N HIS A 59 12.81 10.43 -7.33
CA HIS A 59 11.53 11.02 -6.97
C HIS A 59 10.42 9.95 -6.96
N ASN A 60 9.45 10.06 -6.05
CA ASN A 60 8.39 9.06 -5.82
C ASN A 60 7.68 8.60 -7.13
N SER A 61 7.51 9.51 -8.08
CA SER A 61 6.90 9.26 -9.39
C SER A 61 7.72 8.32 -10.28
N LYS A 62 9.05 8.39 -10.22
CA LYS A 62 9.98 7.51 -10.95
C LYS A 62 10.05 6.12 -10.31
N LEU A 63 10.02 6.03 -8.99
CA LEU A 63 9.90 4.72 -8.32
C LEU A 63 8.56 4.02 -8.65
N LEU A 64 7.45 4.78 -8.71
CA LEU A 64 6.15 4.26 -9.16
C LEU A 64 6.16 3.87 -10.64
N GLU A 65 6.90 4.56 -11.49
CA GLU A 65 7.13 4.20 -12.90
C GLU A 65 7.84 2.85 -13.00
N TYR A 66 8.95 2.67 -12.28
CA TYR A 66 9.68 1.40 -12.19
C TYR A 66 8.78 0.23 -11.76
N PHE A 67 7.97 0.38 -10.70
CA PHE A 67 7.03 -0.66 -10.28
C PHE A 67 5.96 -1.00 -11.33
N ARG A 68 5.57 -0.05 -12.19
CA ARG A 68 4.64 -0.31 -13.31
C ARG A 68 5.32 -1.05 -14.45
N ILE A 69 6.56 -0.72 -14.76
CA ILE A 69 7.38 -1.45 -15.74
C ILE A 69 7.54 -2.90 -15.27
N PHE A 70 7.94 -3.12 -14.02
CA PHE A 70 8.06 -4.46 -13.41
C PHE A 70 6.73 -5.23 -13.48
N ALA A 71 5.62 -4.64 -13.04
CA ALA A 71 4.31 -5.29 -13.06
C ALA A 71 3.82 -5.65 -14.48
N LYS A 72 4.22 -4.88 -15.50
CA LYS A 72 3.97 -5.19 -16.92
C LYS A 72 4.91 -6.27 -17.47
N LYS A 73 6.21 -6.20 -17.16
CA LYS A 73 7.26 -7.15 -17.59
C LYS A 73 6.92 -8.58 -17.19
N PHE A 74 6.44 -8.78 -15.96
CA PHE A 74 6.09 -10.08 -15.40
C PHE A 74 4.58 -10.41 -15.44
N ASP A 75 3.79 -9.60 -16.18
CA ASP A 75 2.34 -9.78 -16.35
C ASP A 75 1.58 -10.02 -15.04
N LEU A 76 1.91 -9.22 -14.02
CA LEU A 76 1.38 -9.37 -12.66
C LEU A 76 -0.01 -8.76 -12.49
N LEU A 77 -0.40 -7.83 -13.39
CA LEU A 77 -1.65 -7.07 -13.27
C LEU A 77 -2.90 -7.95 -13.32
N LYS A 78 -2.87 -9.08 -14.05
CA LYS A 78 -3.98 -10.04 -14.13
C LYS A 78 -4.32 -10.72 -12.80
N TYR A 79 -3.39 -10.76 -11.84
CA TYR A 79 -3.60 -11.34 -10.51
C TYR A 79 -4.06 -10.31 -9.46
N ILE A 80 -4.21 -9.03 -9.83
CA ILE A 80 -4.50 -7.93 -8.90
C ILE A 80 -5.92 -7.42 -9.09
N GLN A 81 -6.77 -7.67 -8.09
CA GLN A 81 -8.09 -7.06 -7.99
C GLN A 81 -7.96 -5.66 -7.33
N PHE A 82 -8.12 -4.61 -8.12
CA PHE A 82 -8.18 -3.23 -7.62
C PHE A 82 -9.57 -2.92 -7.05
N GLN A 83 -9.67 -1.89 -6.20
CA GLN A 83 -10.94 -1.48 -5.57
C GLN A 83 -11.60 -2.61 -4.75
N THR A 84 -10.77 -3.48 -4.18
CA THR A 84 -11.15 -4.62 -3.34
C THR A 84 -10.46 -4.51 -1.99
N THR A 85 -11.26 -4.34 -0.94
CA THR A 85 -10.80 -4.26 0.46
C THR A 85 -10.93 -5.63 1.11
N VAL A 86 -9.83 -6.22 1.55
CA VAL A 86 -9.87 -7.38 2.46
C VAL A 86 -10.39 -6.91 3.82
N LEU A 87 -11.50 -7.50 4.28
CA LEU A 87 -12.15 -7.20 5.55
C LEU A 87 -11.74 -8.17 6.66
N SER A 88 -11.57 -9.45 6.34
CA SER A 88 -11.06 -10.44 7.30
C SER A 88 -10.35 -11.60 6.63
N VAL A 89 -9.39 -12.18 7.35
CA VAL A 89 -8.70 -13.42 7.01
C VAL A 89 -8.83 -14.32 8.24
N ARG A 90 -9.44 -15.49 8.07
CA ARG A 90 -9.66 -16.46 9.16
C ARG A 90 -9.30 -17.86 8.70
N LYS A 91 -8.81 -18.70 9.61
CA LYS A 91 -8.60 -20.13 9.36
C LYS A 91 -9.95 -20.79 9.03
N CYS A 92 -9.98 -21.72 8.09
CA CYS A 92 -11.14 -22.59 7.88
C CYS A 92 -11.37 -23.50 9.10
N PRO A 93 -12.59 -24.03 9.32
CA PRO A 93 -12.87 -24.92 10.46
C PRO A 93 -11.99 -26.19 10.48
N ASP A 94 -11.58 -26.66 9.31
CA ASP A 94 -10.76 -27.84 9.07
C ASP A 94 -9.25 -27.53 8.92
N PHE A 95 -8.80 -26.33 9.32
CA PHE A 95 -7.44 -25.84 9.10
C PHE A 95 -6.34 -26.81 9.56
N SER A 96 -6.56 -27.56 10.64
CA SER A 96 -5.60 -28.55 11.14
C SER A 96 -5.27 -29.66 10.12
N SER A 97 -6.18 -29.92 9.18
CA SER A 97 -6.00 -30.86 8.06
C SER A 97 -5.81 -30.17 6.71
N SER A 98 -6.47 -29.04 6.46
CA SER A 98 -6.48 -28.37 5.15
C SER A 98 -5.41 -27.28 5.00
N GLY A 99 -5.02 -26.62 6.08
CA GLY A 99 -4.19 -25.40 6.07
C GLY A 99 -4.88 -24.17 5.47
N GLN A 100 -6.16 -24.26 5.09
CA GLN A 100 -6.83 -23.27 4.25
C GLN A 100 -7.40 -22.07 5.02
N TRP A 101 -7.43 -20.92 4.35
CA TRP A 101 -7.91 -19.64 4.89
C TRP A 101 -9.15 -19.17 4.16
N LYS A 102 -10.20 -18.83 4.93
CA LYS A 102 -11.34 -18.06 4.44
C LYS A 102 -11.01 -16.57 4.47
N VAL A 103 -11.02 -15.94 3.30
CA VAL A 103 -10.80 -14.50 3.13
C VAL A 103 -12.11 -13.86 2.73
N VAL A 104 -12.48 -12.77 3.42
CA VAL A 104 -13.66 -11.94 3.10
C VAL A 104 -13.17 -10.62 2.50
N THR A 105 -13.71 -10.27 1.35
CA THR A 105 -13.39 -9.05 0.61
C THR A 105 -14.65 -8.25 0.31
N GLN A 106 -14.50 -6.93 0.17
CA GLN A 106 -15.56 -6.03 -0.27
C GLN A 106 -15.10 -5.27 -1.52
N SER A 107 -15.95 -5.21 -2.54
CA SER A 107 -15.77 -4.36 -3.72
C SER A 107 -17.12 -3.79 -4.15
N ASN A 108 -17.16 -2.49 -4.49
CA ASN A 108 -18.39 -1.77 -4.85
C ASN A 108 -19.54 -1.98 -3.83
N GLY A 109 -19.21 -1.96 -2.53
CA GLY A 109 -20.16 -2.19 -1.43
C GLY A 109 -20.63 -3.63 -1.25
N LYS A 110 -20.24 -4.57 -2.12
CA LYS A 110 -20.64 -5.98 -2.04
C LYS A 110 -19.54 -6.81 -1.38
N GLU A 111 -19.91 -7.59 -0.38
CA GLU A 111 -19.01 -8.58 0.23
C GLU A 111 -19.00 -9.90 -0.55
N GLN A 112 -17.84 -10.54 -0.57
CA GLN A 112 -17.59 -11.86 -1.14
C GLN A 112 -16.64 -12.63 -0.21
N SER A 113 -16.72 -13.96 -0.21
CA SER A 113 -15.77 -14.79 0.51
C SER A 113 -15.22 -15.90 -0.36
N ALA A 114 -13.91 -16.11 -0.31
CA ALA A 114 -13.20 -17.18 -1.01
C ALA A 114 -12.29 -17.94 -0.04
N VAL A 115 -11.92 -19.17 -0.41
CA VAL A 115 -10.99 -20.03 0.34
C VAL A 115 -9.68 -20.12 -0.43
N PHE A 116 -8.56 -19.99 0.29
CA PHE A 116 -7.21 -20.03 -0.29
C PHE A 116 -6.30 -20.97 0.50
N ASP A 117 -5.43 -21.71 -0.21
CA ASP A 117 -4.43 -22.61 0.39
C ASP A 117 -3.40 -21.87 1.26
N ALA A 118 -3.12 -20.60 0.96
CA ALA A 118 -2.19 -19.77 1.69
C ALA A 118 -2.55 -18.28 1.55
N VAL A 119 -2.09 -17.46 2.50
CA VAL A 119 -2.25 -15.99 2.48
C VAL A 119 -0.91 -15.33 2.75
N MET A 120 -0.56 -14.33 1.92
CA MET A 120 0.60 -13.46 2.12
C MET A 120 0.09 -12.04 2.39
N VAL A 121 0.49 -11.44 3.52
CA VAL A 121 0.03 -10.11 3.93
C VAL A 121 1.04 -9.05 3.49
N CYS A 122 0.61 -8.13 2.62
CA CYS A 122 1.45 -7.08 2.05
C CYS A 122 0.89 -5.66 2.28
N SER A 123 0.23 -5.43 3.43
CA SER A 123 -0.39 -4.14 3.77
C SER A 123 0.62 -3.01 4.01
N GLY A 124 1.85 -3.34 4.39
CA GLY A 124 2.82 -2.35 4.91
C GLY A 124 2.50 -1.93 6.35
N HIS A 125 3.35 -1.07 6.92
CA HIS A 125 3.27 -0.66 8.33
C HIS A 125 3.27 0.88 8.55
N HIS A 126 3.71 1.67 7.57
CA HIS A 126 3.68 3.15 7.62
C HIS A 126 2.28 3.73 7.28
N ILE A 127 1.23 3.22 7.91
CA ILE A 127 -0.16 3.66 7.68
C ILE A 127 -0.70 4.43 8.88
N LEU A 128 -0.59 3.86 10.07
CA LEU A 128 -1.12 4.45 11.30
C LEU A 128 -0.07 5.40 11.90
N PRO A 129 -0.36 6.70 12.06
CA PRO A 129 0.57 7.64 12.66
C PRO A 129 0.66 7.40 14.18
N HIS A 130 1.88 7.29 14.70
CA HIS A 130 2.12 7.24 16.15
C HIS A 130 2.28 8.67 16.69
N ILE A 131 1.24 9.18 17.36
CA ILE A 131 1.21 10.55 17.91
C ILE A 131 1.10 10.48 19.44
N PRO A 132 2.20 10.62 20.21
CA PRO A 132 2.21 10.50 21.66
C PRO A 132 1.69 11.77 22.37
N LEU A 133 0.42 12.14 22.12
CA LEU A 133 -0.20 13.37 22.63
C LEU A 133 -0.12 13.53 24.15
N LYS A 134 -0.11 12.43 24.91
CA LYS A 134 0.00 12.43 26.38
C LYS A 134 1.33 12.96 26.91
N SER A 135 2.37 13.02 26.08
CA SER A 135 3.72 13.46 26.47
C SER A 135 4.00 14.93 26.17
N PHE A 136 3.09 15.66 25.52
CA PHE A 136 3.27 17.07 25.13
C PHE A 136 2.05 17.94 25.49
N PRO A 137 1.94 18.42 26.75
CA PRO A 137 0.81 19.25 27.19
C PRO A 137 0.65 20.56 26.38
N GLY A 138 1.75 21.15 25.92
CA GLY A 138 1.74 22.40 25.15
C GLY A 138 1.07 22.33 23.78
N PHE A 139 0.78 21.12 23.27
CA PHE A 139 0.14 20.93 21.96
C PHE A 139 -1.29 21.51 21.92
N TYR A 140 -2.01 21.49 23.05
CA TYR A 140 -3.35 22.06 23.17
C TYR A 140 -3.35 23.60 23.24
N GLN A 141 -2.30 24.21 23.81
CA GLN A 141 -2.24 25.67 23.92
C GLN A 141 -2.07 26.34 22.55
N HIS A 142 -1.28 25.78 21.64
CA HIS A 142 -1.08 26.40 20.31
C HIS A 142 -2.29 26.33 19.38
N GLN A 143 -3.12 25.29 19.44
CA GLN A 143 -4.30 25.19 18.55
C GLN A 143 -5.38 26.25 18.86
N ALA A 144 -5.47 26.72 20.11
CA ALA A 144 -6.41 27.79 20.49
C ALA A 144 -6.05 29.16 19.88
N TRP A 145 -4.76 29.41 19.57
CA TRP A 145 -4.31 30.67 18.95
C TRP A 145 -4.40 30.69 17.41
N HIS A 146 -4.59 29.53 16.78
CA HIS A 146 -4.60 29.37 15.32
C HIS A 146 -6.01 29.09 14.73
N LEU A 147 -7.08 29.51 15.42
CA LEU A 147 -8.44 29.57 14.84
C LEU A 147 -8.71 30.82 14.00
N GLY A 148 -7.66 31.59 13.67
CA GLY A 148 -7.70 32.62 12.64
C GLY A 148 -6.34 32.75 11.98
N LEU A 149 -6.19 32.13 10.80
CA LEU A 149 -5.40 32.57 9.63
C LEU A 149 -5.40 31.47 8.56
N GLU A 150 -5.19 31.86 7.30
CA GLU A 150 -5.08 30.93 6.17
C GLU A 150 -3.98 29.88 6.38
N PRO A 151 -4.16 28.64 5.87
CA PRO A 151 -3.06 27.70 5.79
C PRO A 151 -1.98 28.27 4.86
N TYR A 152 -0.71 28.05 5.22
CA TYR A 152 0.38 28.11 4.24
C TYR A 152 0.28 26.89 3.31
N LEU A 153 -0.66 26.94 2.37
CA LEU A 153 -0.72 26.22 1.08
C LEU A 153 -1.92 26.69 0.24
#